data_AF-A0AA90TBD3-F1
#
_entry.id   AF-A0AA90TBD3-F1
#
_cell.length_a   1.000
_cell.length_b   1.000
_cell.length_c   1.000
_cell.angle_alpha   90.00
_cell.angle_beta   90.00
_cell.angle_gamma   90.00
#
_symmetry.space_group_name_H-M   'P 1'
#
loop_
_entity.id
_entity.type
_entity.pdbx_description
1 polymer ?
#
loop_
_entity_poly.entity_id
_entity_poly.type
_entity_poly.pdbx_seq_one_letter_code
_entity_poly.pdbx_strand_id
1 'polypeptide(L)'
;MTRTSHPKKEIEQALKHAEANGWRIQVGASHAWGHMFCPYNDNTCRGGEYCMSPVWSTPKSSGNHARFLRRVIDNCTTHKAAP
;
A
#
# COMPACT_ATOMS: atom_id res chain seq x y z
N MET A 1 -12.08 -2.61 -12.72
CA MET A 1 -12.29 -1.16 -12.56
C MET A 1 -10.97 -0.53 -12.16
N THR A 2 -10.44 0.38 -12.97
CA THR A 2 -9.20 1.10 -12.70
C THR A 2 -9.46 2.08 -11.56
N ARG A 3 -8.67 2.02 -10.48
CA ARG A 3 -8.78 2.98 -9.38
C ARG A 3 -8.55 4.41 -9.90
N THR A 4 -9.15 5.40 -9.26
CA THR A 4 -8.72 6.79 -9.47
C THR A 4 -7.26 6.95 -9.07
N SER A 5 -6.55 7.89 -9.72
CA SER A 5 -5.17 8.20 -9.37
C SER A 5 -5.10 9.06 -8.11
N HIS A 6 -4.07 8.84 -7.30
CA HIS A 6 -3.80 9.66 -6.13
C HIS A 6 -3.27 11.04 -6.57
N PRO A 7 -3.76 12.16 -6.01
CA PRO A 7 -3.36 13.51 -6.46
C PRO A 7 -1.88 13.82 -6.25
N LYS A 8 -1.24 13.16 -5.27
CA LYS A 8 0.20 13.27 -5.02
C LYS A 8 0.96 12.22 -5.83
N LYS A 9 1.83 12.67 -6.75
CA LYS A 9 2.62 11.82 -7.67
C LYS A 9 3.49 10.78 -6.95
N GLU A 10 4.12 11.16 -5.84
CA GLU A 10 5.01 10.25 -5.08
C GLU A 10 4.23 9.05 -4.52
N ILE A 11 3.03 9.31 -3.99
CA ILE A 11 2.14 8.27 -3.47
C ILE A 11 1.62 7.42 -4.63
N GLU A 12 1.19 8.04 -5.72
CA GLU A 12 0.75 7.32 -6.93
C GLU A 12 1.82 6.36 -7.46
N GLN A 13 3.10 6.77 -7.48
CA GLN A 13 4.20 5.87 -7.85
C GLN A 13 4.36 4.70 -6.88
N ALA A 14 4.16 4.91 -5.58
CA ALA A 14 4.18 3.83 -4.61
C ALA A 14 2.98 2.88 -4.77
N LEU A 15 1.80 3.39 -5.11
CA LEU A 15 0.60 2.59 -5.39
C LEU A 15 0.77 1.74 -6.65
N LYS A 16 1.33 2.30 -7.73
CA LYS A 16 1.68 1.54 -8.94
C LYS A 16 2.69 0.43 -8.66
N HIS A 17 3.68 0.70 -7.80
CA HIS A 17 4.61 -0.33 -7.32
C HIS A 17 3.85 -1.43 -6.57
N ALA A 18 2.91 -1.07 -5.69
CA ALA A 18 2.09 -2.05 -4.98
C ALA A 18 1.31 -2.95 -5.96
N GLU A 19 0.63 -2.35 -6.94
CA GLU A 19 -0.15 -3.06 -7.95
C GLU A 19 0.73 -4.01 -8.77
N ALA A 20 1.94 -3.58 -9.16
CA ALA A 20 2.91 -4.42 -9.86
C ALA A 20 3.39 -5.62 -9.01
N ASN A 21 3.37 -5.48 -7.68
CA ASN A 21 3.71 -6.52 -6.70
C ASN A 21 2.46 -7.29 -6.22
N GLY A 22 1.33 -7.19 -6.94
CA GLY A 22 0.11 -7.93 -6.65
C GLY A 22 -0.72 -7.41 -5.48
N TRP A 23 -0.38 -6.25 -4.90
CA TRP A 23 -1.18 -5.64 -3.85
C TRP A 23 -2.47 -5.06 -4.42
N ARG A 24 -3.57 -5.28 -3.69
CA ARG A 24 -4.88 -4.77 -4.05
C ARG A 24 -5.10 -3.39 -3.43
N ILE A 25 -5.49 -2.41 -4.23
CA ILE A 25 -5.78 -1.06 -3.74
C ILE A 25 -7.28 -0.80 -3.84
N GLN A 26 -7.87 -0.31 -2.75
CA GLN A 26 -9.26 0.12 -2.69
C GLN A 26 -9.33 1.60 -2.37
N VAL A 27 -9.95 2.36 -3.25
CA VAL A 27 -10.18 3.80 -3.06
C VAL A 27 -11.54 4.02 -2.41
N GLY A 28 -11.66 5.04 -1.56
CA GLY A 28 -12.91 5.40 -0.91
C GLY A 28 -12.92 5.09 0.58
N ALA A 29 -12.16 5.87 1.35
CA ALA A 29 -12.29 5.95 2.80
C ALA A 29 -12.60 7.40 3.21
N SER A 30 -13.22 7.63 4.37
CA SER A 30 -13.65 8.98 4.76
C SER A 30 -12.45 9.92 4.99
N HIS A 31 -11.50 9.50 5.82
CA HIS A 31 -10.30 10.30 6.17
C HIS A 31 -9.05 9.89 5.37
N ALA A 32 -9.03 8.66 4.86
CA ALA A 32 -7.97 8.15 3.99
C ALA A 32 -8.44 8.24 2.53
N TRP A 33 -7.51 8.40 1.60
CA TRP A 33 -7.81 8.30 0.18
C TRP A 33 -8.25 6.88 -0.19
N GLY A 34 -7.60 5.89 0.43
CA GLY A 34 -7.91 4.48 0.25
C GLY A 34 -7.10 3.58 1.16
N HIS A 35 -7.13 2.29 0.89
CA HIS A 35 -6.36 1.27 1.58
C HIS A 35 -5.64 0.37 0.57
N MET A 36 -4.42 -0.04 0.90
CA MET A 36 -3.73 -1.12 0.20
C MET A 36 -3.83 -2.40 1.04
N PHE A 37 -4.14 -3.50 0.36
CA PHE A 37 -4.31 -4.82 0.91
C PHE A 37 -3.29 -5.76 0.28
N CYS A 38 -2.64 -6.47 1.16
CA CYS A 38 -1.69 -7.51 0.86
C CYS A 38 -2.37 -8.74 0.25
N PRO A 39 -1.79 -9.34 -0.81
CA PRO A 39 -2.42 -10.45 -1.51
C PRO A 39 -2.38 -11.76 -0.72
N TYR A 40 -1.43 -11.91 0.21
CA TYR A 40 -1.18 -13.17 0.91
C TYR A 40 -2.03 -13.35 2.18
N ASN A 41 -2.45 -12.24 2.80
CA ASN A 41 -3.23 -12.23 4.05
C ASN A 41 -2.71 -13.21 5.11
N ASP A 42 -1.39 -13.31 5.24
CA ASP A 42 -0.71 -14.27 6.12
C ASP A 42 -0.51 -13.66 7.51
N ASN A 43 -0.74 -14.45 8.56
CA ASN A 43 -0.54 -14.09 9.96
C ASN A 43 0.94 -13.84 10.31
N THR A 44 1.87 -14.29 9.46
CA THR A 44 3.30 -13.97 9.61
C THR A 44 3.65 -12.63 8.97
N CYS A 45 2.76 -12.08 8.14
CA CYS A 45 3.02 -10.82 7.48
C CYS A 45 2.88 -9.66 8.47
N ARG A 46 3.98 -8.93 8.65
CA ARG A 46 4.08 -7.75 9.52
C ARG A 46 3.64 -8.03 10.98
N GLY A 47 3.94 -9.22 11.50
CA GLY A 47 3.66 -9.58 12.89
C GLY A 47 2.21 -9.97 13.19
N GLY A 48 1.39 -10.25 12.17
CA GLY A 48 0.07 -10.85 12.34
C GLY A 48 -1.07 -9.89 12.66
N GLU A 49 -0.80 -8.58 12.66
CA GLU A 49 -1.78 -7.56 13.05
C GLU A 49 -2.33 -6.78 11.83
N TYR A 50 -2.77 -7.52 10.81
CA TYR A 50 -3.42 -7.03 9.58
C TYR A 50 -2.48 -6.52 8.47
N CYS A 51 -2.55 -7.21 7.33
CA CYS A 51 -1.83 -6.90 6.11
C CYS A 51 -2.56 -5.79 5.28
N MET A 52 -3.00 -4.72 5.97
CA MET A 52 -3.68 -3.56 5.40
C MET A 52 -2.92 -2.28 5.76
N SER A 53 -2.80 -1.35 4.82
CA SER A 53 -2.20 -0.03 5.11
C SER A 53 -3.06 1.10 4.53
N PRO A 54 -3.40 2.12 5.33
CA PRO A 54 -4.13 3.28 4.85
C PRO A 54 -3.24 4.16 3.97
N VAL A 55 -3.85 4.67 2.91
CA VAL A 55 -3.27 5.65 1.98
C VAL A 55 -3.93 6.99 2.28
N TRP A 56 -3.18 7.94 2.80
CA TRP A 56 -3.73 9.23 3.25
C TRP A 56 -3.89 10.21 2.10
N SER A 57 -5.03 10.92 2.06
CA SER A 57 -5.27 12.01 1.09
C SER A 57 -4.36 13.22 1.34
N THR A 58 -4.16 13.57 2.61
CA THR A 58 -3.47 14.78 3.07
C THR A 58 -2.34 14.47 4.07
N PRO A 59 -1.33 13.67 3.68
CA PRO A 59 -0.20 13.39 4.56
C PRO A 59 0.67 14.63 4.75
N LYS A 60 1.23 14.79 5.96
CA LYS A 60 2.20 15.86 6.29
C LYS A 60 3.39 15.91 5.32
N SER A 61 3.82 14.76 4.82
CA SER A 61 4.83 14.63 3.76
C SER A 61 4.47 13.48 2.82
N SER A 62 4.20 13.81 1.56
CA SER A 62 3.87 12.82 0.53
C SER A 62 5.02 11.88 0.23
N GLY A 63 6.26 12.38 0.20
CA GLY A 63 7.45 11.55 -0.04
C GLY A 63 7.74 10.57 1.10
N ASN A 64 7.56 10.98 2.37
CA ASN A 64 7.70 10.08 3.50
C ASN A 64 6.60 9.01 3.51
N HIS A 65 5.35 9.40 3.21
CA HIS A 65 4.24 8.45 3.11
C HIS A 65 4.46 7.45 1.96
N ALA A 66 4.91 7.90 0.79
CA ALA A 66 5.26 7.04 -0.32
C ALA A 66 6.38 6.04 0.03
N ARG A 67 7.44 6.49 0.70
CA ARG A 67 8.51 5.61 1.21
C ARG A 67 7.99 4.61 2.23
N PHE A 68 7.06 5.01 3.09
CA PHE A 68 6.41 4.09 4.02
C PHE A 68 5.65 3.00 3.26
N LEU A 69 4.79 3.35 2.30
CA LEU A 69 4.02 2.38 1.50
C LEU A 69 4.95 1.40 0.76
N ARG A 70 6.03 1.89 0.15
CA ARG A 70 7.06 1.04 -0.47
C ARG A 70 7.67 0.06 0.52
N ARG A 71 8.06 0.52 1.71
CA ARG A 71 8.60 -0.37 2.75
C ARG A 71 7.61 -1.45 3.17
N VAL A 72 6.31 -1.17 3.17
CA VAL A 72 5.27 -2.17 3.47
C VAL A 72 5.26 -3.26 2.40
N ILE A 73 5.36 -2.88 1.13
CA ILE A 73 5.39 -3.80 -0.02
C ILE A 73 6.67 -4.63 0.04
N ASP A 74 7.82 -3.96 0.09
CA ASP A 74 9.14 -4.58 -0.05
C ASP A 74 9.51 -5.45 1.16
N ASN A 75 8.96 -5.19 2.35
CA ASN A 75 9.24 -5.97 3.56
C ASN A 75 8.14 -6.98 3.91
N CYS A 76 7.19 -7.23 3.01
CA CYS A 76 6.30 -8.37 3.17
C CYS A 76 7.11 -9.67 3.11
N THR A 77 7.12 -10.43 4.21
CA THR A 77 7.88 -11.68 4.37
C THR A 77 7.50 -12.71 3.33
N THR A 78 6.19 -12.90 3.08
CA THR A 78 5.67 -13.81 2.06
C THR A 78 6.01 -13.34 0.64
N HIS A 79 5.99 -12.03 0.37
CA HIS A 79 6.40 -11.48 -0.93
C HIS A 79 7.90 -11.67 -1.21
N LYS A 80 8.75 -11.56 -0.18
CA LYS A 80 10.19 -11.87 -0.31
C LYS A 80 10.48 -13.35 -0.49
N ALA A 81 9.60 -14.22 -0.01
CA ALA A 81 9.75 -15.67 -0.10
C ALA A 81 9.16 -16.27 -1.38
N ALA A 82 8.38 -15.49 -2.14
CA ALA A 82 7.93 -15.90 -3.46
C ALA A 82 9.15 -15.97 -4.42
N PRO A 83 9.38 -17.10 -5.10
CA PRO A 83 10.54 -17.32 -5.98
C PRO A 83 10.53 -16.43 -7.23
#